data_AF-A0A532TIN1-F1
#
_entry.id   AF-A0A532TIN1-F1
#
_cell.length_a   1.000
_cell.length_b   1.000
_cell.length_c   1.000
_cell.angle_alpha   90.00
_cell.angle_beta   90.00
_cell.angle_gamma   90.00
#
_symmetry.space_group_name_H-M   'P 1'
#
loop_
_entity.id
_entity.type
_entity.pdbx_description
1 polymer ?
#
loop_
_entity_poly.entity_id
_entity_poly.type
_entity_poly.pdbx_seq_one_letter_code
_entity_poly.pdbx_strand_id
1 'polypeptide(L)'
;MPNRFCAICGINLGKEDPHFGMCLECYLKEHPLFELPDHFALNVCLDCGSFSKKDVWIEPTENELFTIIEQALQRFLLKSFLKRNNIDFTFSLNEESFMYSSKDLVTSLEVLIKGILKKDYNIKHEQTIKLNLNHELCKNCSNLRGGTYFLSILQLRVKDEEQFDLIKQVLNEVNEFVERTFEKDHKQYISNLEDQKYGVDLYLSTNELMNYLIKFLKAKYNFLLKRSKKLVGRDSQRGKNLYRFKGLIKFLPVNNGDIITIEDQNFSVENITKNKVVLRSDNNTKLIKGYSYFFNEKIIKKNP
;
A
#
# COMPACT_ATOMS: atom_id res chain seq x y z
N MET A 1 -8.00 -22.13 64.19
CA MET A 1 -8.82 -22.32 62.98
C MET A 1 -8.20 -23.47 62.21
N PRO A 2 -8.96 -24.46 61.71
CA PRO A 2 -8.37 -25.52 60.89
C PRO A 2 -7.72 -24.87 59.66
N ASN A 3 -6.46 -25.19 59.42
CA ASN A 3 -5.76 -24.77 58.21
C ASN A 3 -6.55 -25.31 57.01
N ARG A 4 -6.93 -24.43 56.09
CA ARG A 4 -7.52 -24.83 54.81
C ARG A 4 -6.38 -25.26 53.89
N PHE A 5 -6.57 -26.34 53.13
CA PHE A 5 -5.57 -26.83 52.19
C PHE A 5 -6.21 -27.04 50.81
N CYS A 6 -5.42 -26.87 49.75
CA CYS A 6 -5.84 -27.16 48.39
C CYS A 6 -6.13 -28.66 48.22
N ALA A 7 -7.29 -29.01 47.69
CA ALA A 7 -7.71 -30.40 47.46
C ALA A 7 -6.87 -31.14 46.40
N ILE A 8 -6.14 -30.42 45.54
CA ILE A 8 -5.35 -30.99 44.45
C ILE A 8 -3.86 -31.08 44.82
N CYS A 9 -3.28 -30.02 45.40
CA CYS A 9 -1.82 -29.95 45.66
C CYS A 9 -1.43 -29.91 47.14
N GLY A 10 -2.39 -29.78 48.07
CA GLY A 10 -2.12 -29.82 49.51
C GLY A 10 -1.51 -28.55 50.13
N ILE A 11 -1.33 -27.46 49.37
CA ILE A 11 -0.79 -26.18 49.89
C ILE A 11 -1.81 -25.50 50.81
N ASN A 12 -1.34 -24.83 51.88
CA ASN A 12 -2.18 -24.03 52.78
C ASN A 12 -2.86 -22.87 52.03
N LEU A 13 -4.18 -22.76 52.16
CA LEU A 13 -4.99 -21.69 51.59
C LEU A 13 -5.11 -20.51 52.57
N GLY A 14 -4.80 -19.32 52.10
CA GLY A 14 -5.01 -18.05 52.77
C GLY A 14 -6.46 -17.54 52.66
N LYS A 15 -6.70 -16.31 53.15
CA LYS A 15 -8.03 -15.67 53.09
C LYS A 15 -8.39 -15.18 51.68
N GLU A 16 -7.41 -15.01 50.81
CA GLU A 16 -7.56 -14.50 49.44
C GLU A 16 -7.69 -15.64 48.40
N ASP A 17 -7.51 -16.90 48.82
CA ASP A 17 -7.67 -18.04 47.94
C ASP A 17 -9.15 -18.29 47.57
N PRO A 18 -9.43 -18.78 46.35
CA PRO A 18 -10.79 -19.06 45.92
C PRO A 18 -11.52 -19.96 46.92
N HIS A 19 -12.79 -19.64 47.22
CA HIS A 19 -13.61 -20.40 48.18
C HIS A 19 -13.95 -21.85 47.76
N PHE A 20 -13.38 -22.33 46.65
CA PHE A 20 -13.65 -23.65 46.05
C PHE A 20 -12.75 -24.78 46.59
N GLY A 21 -11.98 -24.54 47.66
CA GLY A 21 -11.09 -25.57 48.22
C GLY A 21 -9.88 -25.90 47.32
N MET A 22 -9.54 -25.02 46.40
CA MET A 22 -8.38 -25.12 45.52
C MET A 22 -7.56 -23.83 45.63
N CYS A 23 -6.23 -23.94 45.52
CA CYS A 23 -5.40 -22.75 45.32
C CYS A 23 -5.67 -22.18 43.92
N LEU A 24 -5.34 -20.90 43.74
CA LEU A 24 -5.53 -20.21 42.46
C LEU A 24 -4.89 -20.95 41.26
N GLU A 25 -3.71 -21.53 41.45
CA GLU A 25 -3.02 -22.29 40.39
C GLU A 25 -3.80 -23.52 39.94
N CYS A 26 -4.33 -24.31 40.88
CA CYS A 26 -5.12 -25.50 40.54
C CYS A 26 -6.46 -25.11 39.94
N TYR A 27 -7.09 -24.03 40.41
CA TYR A 27 -8.32 -23.52 39.82
C TYR A 27 -8.12 -23.10 38.36
N LEU A 28 -7.01 -22.41 38.04
CA LEU A 28 -6.72 -21.95 36.68
C LEU A 28 -6.29 -23.08 35.73
N LYS A 29 -5.84 -24.23 36.24
CA LYS A 29 -5.61 -25.43 35.42
C LYS A 29 -6.93 -26.04 34.94
N GLU A 30 -7.95 -26.08 35.79
CA GLU A 30 -9.28 -26.60 35.45
C GLU A 30 -10.16 -25.55 34.74
N HIS A 31 -9.89 -24.27 34.97
CA HIS A 31 -10.63 -23.13 34.42
C HIS A 31 -9.68 -22.09 33.81
N PRO A 32 -9.10 -22.37 32.64
CA PRO A 32 -8.15 -21.47 32.01
C PRO A 32 -8.80 -20.13 31.62
N LEU A 33 -8.02 -19.04 31.65
CA LEU A 33 -8.50 -17.71 31.27
C LEU A 33 -8.94 -17.63 29.79
N PHE A 34 -8.32 -18.45 28.96
CA PHE A 34 -8.57 -18.56 27.53
C PHE A 34 -8.13 -19.94 27.06
N GLU A 35 -8.74 -20.43 25.99
CA GLU A 35 -8.35 -21.67 25.32
C GLU A 35 -8.14 -21.38 23.83
N LEU A 36 -7.01 -21.85 23.31
CA LEU A 36 -6.60 -21.71 21.92
C LEU A 36 -6.44 -23.11 21.28
N PRO A 37 -6.50 -23.21 19.94
CA PRO A 37 -6.13 -24.44 19.26
C PRO A 37 -4.63 -24.70 19.36
N ASP A 38 -4.23 -25.97 19.43
CA ASP A 38 -2.82 -26.39 19.45
C ASP A 38 -2.07 -26.05 18.16
N HIS A 39 -2.80 -25.97 17.04
CA HIS A 39 -2.26 -25.66 15.72
C HIS A 39 -2.99 -24.48 15.09
N PHE A 40 -2.21 -23.57 14.50
CA PHE A 40 -2.74 -22.45 13.72
C PHE A 40 -1.96 -22.32 12.41
N ALA A 41 -2.66 -22.14 11.29
CA ALA A 41 -2.05 -21.91 9.98
C ALA A 41 -2.27 -20.46 9.55
N LEU A 42 -1.21 -19.83 9.04
CA LEU A 42 -1.18 -18.45 8.58
C LEU A 42 -0.52 -18.38 7.20
N ASN A 43 -1.14 -17.69 6.26
CA ASN A 43 -0.51 -17.38 4.99
C ASN A 43 0.24 -16.05 5.12
N VAL A 44 1.48 -15.99 4.64
CA VAL A 44 2.34 -14.80 4.68
C VAL A 44 2.85 -14.49 3.28
N CYS A 45 2.81 -13.21 2.90
CA CYS A 45 3.27 -12.75 1.60
C CYS A 45 4.79 -12.69 1.58
N LEU A 46 5.40 -13.34 0.59
CA LEU A 46 6.84 -13.35 0.39
C LEU A 46 7.47 -11.96 0.15
N ASP A 47 6.70 -11.02 -0.42
CA ASP A 47 7.24 -9.73 -0.85
C ASP A 47 7.03 -8.61 0.17
N CYS A 48 5.88 -8.60 0.84
CA CYS A 48 5.46 -7.47 1.67
C CYS A 48 5.03 -7.85 3.08
N GLY A 49 5.15 -9.12 3.47
CA GLY A 49 4.76 -9.59 4.81
C GLY A 49 3.26 -9.53 5.11
N SER A 50 2.42 -9.06 4.18
CA SER A 50 0.97 -9.13 4.30
C SER A 50 0.54 -10.54 4.69
N PHE A 51 -0.43 -10.68 5.58
CA PHE A 51 -0.81 -11.96 6.13
C PHE A 51 -2.31 -12.22 6.01
N SER A 52 -2.69 -13.50 5.96
CA SER A 52 -4.10 -13.91 5.82
C SER A 52 -4.37 -15.31 6.36
N LYS A 53 -5.62 -15.58 6.74
CA LYS A 53 -6.12 -16.95 7.04
C LYS A 53 -6.98 -17.52 5.89
N LYS A 54 -7.44 -16.65 4.99
CA LYS A 54 -8.36 -16.88 3.86
C LYS A 54 -8.03 -15.84 2.79
N ASP A 55 -8.99 -15.43 1.96
CA ASP A 55 -8.73 -14.55 0.81
C ASP A 55 -8.40 -13.08 1.14
N VAL A 56 -8.67 -12.63 2.37
CA VAL A 56 -8.46 -11.24 2.77
C VAL A 56 -7.08 -11.06 3.38
N TRP A 57 -6.22 -10.39 2.62
CA TRP A 57 -4.86 -10.01 3.02
C TRP A 57 -4.87 -8.73 3.84
N ILE A 58 -4.09 -8.74 4.93
CA ILE A 58 -3.92 -7.62 5.84
C ILE A 58 -2.45 -7.22 5.79
N GLU A 59 -2.21 -5.94 5.58
CA GLU A 59 -0.88 -5.36 5.59
C GLU A 59 -0.42 -5.16 7.03
N PRO A 60 0.79 -5.64 7.40
CA PRO A 60 1.32 -5.42 8.74
C PRO A 60 1.76 -3.96 8.91
N THR A 61 1.86 -3.52 10.16
CA THR A 61 2.45 -2.20 10.45
C THR A 61 3.95 -2.16 10.12
N GLU A 62 4.65 -3.28 10.32
CA GLU A 62 6.08 -3.43 10.06
C GLU A 62 6.32 -4.81 9.44
N ASN A 63 7.23 -4.87 8.47
CA ASN A 63 7.57 -6.12 7.77
C ASN A 63 8.60 -6.94 8.58
N GLU A 64 8.25 -7.24 9.82
CA GLU A 64 9.02 -8.07 10.75
C GLU A 64 8.20 -9.30 11.14
N LEU A 65 8.84 -10.48 11.19
CA LEU A 65 8.17 -11.74 11.47
C LEU A 65 7.38 -11.71 12.77
N PHE A 66 7.96 -11.19 13.86
CA PHE A 66 7.30 -11.08 15.16
C PHE A 66 6.03 -10.26 15.07
N THR A 67 6.13 -9.04 14.51
CA THR A 67 5.01 -8.12 14.33
C THR A 67 3.89 -8.71 13.47
N ILE A 68 4.25 -9.40 12.39
CA ILE A 68 3.29 -10.11 11.52
C ILE A 68 2.53 -11.19 12.30
N ILE A 69 3.25 -12.01 13.06
CA ILE A 69 2.67 -13.10 13.85
C ILE A 69 1.77 -12.55 14.96
N GLU A 70 2.23 -11.56 15.71
CA GLU A 70 1.46 -10.91 16.76
C GLU A 70 0.14 -10.36 16.21
N GLN A 71 0.19 -9.56 15.15
CA GLN A 71 -1.01 -8.98 14.55
C GLN A 71 -1.95 -10.05 14.00
N ALA A 72 -1.41 -11.10 13.39
CA ALA A 72 -2.20 -12.23 12.90
C ALA A 72 -2.94 -12.95 14.04
N LEU A 73 -2.25 -13.26 15.14
CA LEU A 73 -2.85 -13.93 16.30
C LEU A 73 -3.88 -13.05 16.98
N GLN A 74 -3.58 -11.77 17.22
CA GLN A 74 -4.54 -10.80 17.74
C GLN A 74 -5.80 -10.72 16.87
N ARG A 75 -5.62 -10.67 15.54
CA ARG A 75 -6.70 -10.47 14.58
C ARG A 75 -7.58 -11.70 14.38
N PHE A 76 -6.99 -12.89 14.32
CA PHE A 76 -7.69 -14.11 13.91
C PHE A 76 -7.97 -15.07 15.05
N LEU A 77 -7.14 -15.08 16.09
CA LEU A 77 -7.24 -16.01 17.20
C LEU A 77 -7.83 -15.34 18.45
N LEU A 78 -7.31 -14.16 18.80
CA LEU A 78 -7.64 -13.49 20.07
C LEU A 78 -8.73 -12.41 19.97
N LYS A 79 -9.31 -12.20 18.78
CA LYS A 79 -10.27 -11.13 18.50
C LYS A 79 -11.44 -11.08 19.51
N SER A 80 -11.98 -12.23 19.90
CA SER A 80 -13.08 -12.33 20.87
C SER A 80 -12.66 -11.89 22.27
N PHE A 81 -11.46 -12.28 22.71
CA PHE A 81 -10.90 -11.92 24.02
C PHE A 81 -10.55 -10.43 24.08
N LEU A 82 -9.88 -9.91 23.05
CA LEU A 82 -9.53 -8.49 22.95
C LEU A 82 -10.77 -7.58 22.97
N LYS A 83 -11.89 -8.02 22.37
CA LYS A 83 -13.16 -7.28 22.42
C LYS A 83 -13.73 -7.15 23.84
N ARG A 84 -13.51 -8.15 24.70
CA ARG A 84 -13.95 -8.11 26.11
C ARG A 84 -13.08 -7.18 26.96
N ASN A 85 -11.86 -6.90 26.53
CA ASN A 85 -10.90 -5.98 27.16
C ASN A 85 -10.68 -6.24 28.65
N ASN A 86 -10.62 -7.51 29.03
CA ASN A 86 -10.41 -7.97 30.41
C ASN A 86 -9.06 -8.66 30.61
N ILE A 87 -8.40 -9.08 29.53
CA ILE A 87 -7.12 -9.80 29.54
C ILE A 87 -6.11 -9.02 28.70
N ASP A 88 -4.91 -8.81 29.24
CA ASP A 88 -3.75 -8.35 28.49
C ASP A 88 -2.95 -9.57 27.99
N PHE A 89 -2.60 -9.56 26.71
CA PHE A 89 -1.86 -10.65 26.08
C PHE A 89 -0.42 -10.22 25.76
N THR A 90 0.52 -11.12 25.99
CA THR A 90 1.92 -11.00 25.57
C THR A 90 2.33 -12.25 24.80
N PHE A 91 3.19 -12.08 23.81
CA PHE A 91 3.64 -13.14 22.91
C PHE A 91 5.14 -13.35 23.05
N SER A 92 5.60 -14.59 22.98
CA SER A 92 7.02 -14.93 22.93
C SER A 92 7.23 -16.03 21.91
N LEU A 93 8.16 -15.82 20.98
CA LEU A 93 8.52 -16.82 19.98
C LEU A 93 9.60 -17.73 20.56
N ASN A 94 9.43 -19.04 20.39
CA ASN A 94 10.49 -20.00 20.74
C ASN A 94 11.42 -20.18 19.54
N GLU A 95 12.52 -19.43 19.48
CA GLU A 95 13.47 -19.46 18.34
C GLU A 95 14.05 -20.85 18.06
N GLU A 96 14.24 -21.67 19.11
CA GLU A 96 14.74 -23.05 18.98
C GLU A 96 13.75 -23.97 18.23
N SER A 97 12.47 -23.59 18.20
CA SER A 97 11.42 -24.35 17.50
C SER A 97 11.29 -24.00 16.00
N PHE A 98 12.07 -23.03 15.50
CA PHE A 98 11.91 -22.54 14.14
C PHE A 98 12.32 -23.61 13.14
N MET A 99 11.37 -24.03 12.32
CA MET A 99 11.61 -24.91 11.19
C MET A 99 11.71 -24.06 9.92
N TYR A 100 12.61 -24.45 9.03
CA TYR A 100 12.89 -23.72 7.79
C TYR A 100 12.63 -24.59 6.56
N SER A 101 12.24 -23.94 5.48
CA SER A 101 12.24 -24.55 4.14
C SER A 101 13.66 -24.61 3.58
N SER A 102 13.84 -25.27 2.43
CA SER A 102 15.09 -25.28 1.67
C SER A 102 15.54 -23.90 1.14
N LYS A 103 14.71 -22.87 1.30
CA LYS A 103 15.00 -21.48 0.91
C LYS A 103 15.15 -20.56 2.14
N ASP A 104 15.46 -21.13 3.30
CA ASP A 104 15.64 -20.41 4.57
C ASP A 104 14.42 -19.60 5.04
N LEU A 105 13.22 -19.92 4.55
CA LEU A 105 11.96 -19.34 5.05
C LEU A 105 11.44 -20.13 6.25
N VAL A 106 11.06 -19.45 7.33
CA VAL A 106 10.42 -20.07 8.50
C VAL A 106 9.09 -20.69 8.10
N THR A 107 8.93 -22.00 8.23
CA THR A 107 7.71 -22.74 7.86
C THR A 107 6.83 -23.09 9.05
N SER A 108 7.42 -23.25 10.24
CA SER A 108 6.66 -23.40 11.47
C SER A 108 7.47 -22.99 12.69
N LEU A 109 6.77 -22.60 13.74
CA LEU A 109 7.36 -22.26 15.04
C LEU A 109 6.33 -22.42 16.16
N GLU A 110 6.80 -22.47 17.39
CA GLU A 110 5.99 -22.40 18.59
C GLU A 110 5.91 -20.97 19.12
N VAL A 111 4.70 -20.57 19.50
CA VAL A 111 4.42 -19.26 20.10
C VAL A 111 3.81 -19.48 21.47
N LEU A 112 4.49 -18.97 22.51
CA LEU A 112 3.95 -18.90 23.86
C LEU A 112 3.04 -17.67 23.96
N ILE A 113 1.78 -17.90 24.29
CA ILE A 113 0.79 -16.84 24.49
C ILE A 113 0.46 -16.78 25.96
N LYS A 114 0.75 -15.65 26.59
CA LYS A 114 0.44 -15.38 27.99
C LYS A 114 -0.68 -14.37 28.08
N GLY A 115 -1.70 -14.67 28.87
CA GLY A 115 -2.78 -13.75 29.21
C GLY A 115 -2.79 -13.46 30.70
N ILE A 116 -2.95 -12.18 31.05
CA ILE A 116 -3.04 -11.70 32.43
C ILE A 116 -4.36 -10.95 32.60
N LEU A 117 -5.12 -11.24 33.65
CA LEU A 117 -6.38 -10.55 33.92
C LEU A 117 -6.11 -9.12 34.40
N LYS A 118 -6.71 -8.12 33.75
CA LYS A 118 -6.51 -6.69 34.09
C LYS A 118 -6.92 -6.33 35.52
N LYS A 119 -7.94 -7.00 36.05
CA LYS A 119 -8.49 -6.73 37.38
C LYS A 119 -7.66 -7.35 38.50
N ASP A 120 -6.86 -8.36 38.17
CA ASP A 120 -6.03 -9.08 39.13
C ASP A 120 -4.85 -9.72 38.42
N TYR A 121 -3.67 -9.10 38.56
CA TYR A 121 -2.44 -9.51 37.91
C TYR A 121 -1.89 -10.86 38.39
N ASN A 122 -2.39 -11.39 39.52
CA ASN A 122 -2.05 -12.73 39.98
C ASN A 122 -2.70 -13.82 39.14
N ILE A 123 -3.77 -13.49 38.42
CA ILE A 123 -4.49 -14.42 37.56
C ILE A 123 -3.88 -14.36 36.16
N LYS A 124 -3.07 -15.38 35.86
CA LYS A 124 -2.37 -15.54 34.58
C LYS A 124 -2.53 -16.95 34.03
N HIS A 125 -2.57 -17.06 32.71
CA HIS A 125 -2.61 -18.33 32.00
C HIS A 125 -1.68 -18.27 30.78
N GLU A 126 -1.02 -19.38 30.48
CA GLU A 126 -0.05 -19.49 29.40
C GLU A 126 -0.37 -20.73 28.56
N GLN A 127 -0.40 -20.56 27.24
CA GLN A 127 -0.61 -21.65 26.30
C GLN A 127 0.35 -21.50 25.12
N THR A 128 1.05 -22.60 24.77
CA THR A 128 1.89 -22.67 23.58
C THR A 128 1.06 -23.21 22.41
N ILE A 129 1.16 -22.55 21.26
CA ILE A 129 0.57 -23.03 20.01
C ILE A 129 1.66 -23.27 18.97
N LYS A 130 1.47 -24.27 18.11
CA LYS A 130 2.29 -24.46 16.92
C LYS A 130 1.71 -23.71 15.74
N LEU A 131 2.45 -22.73 15.26
CA LEU A 131 2.12 -21.89 14.12
C LEU A 131 2.78 -22.45 12.86
N ASN A 132 1.98 -22.71 11.82
CA ASN A 132 2.46 -23.07 10.48
C ASN A 132 2.33 -21.87 9.55
N LEU A 133 3.40 -21.52 8.86
CA LEU A 133 3.49 -20.38 7.95
C LEU A 133 3.51 -20.89 6.50
N ASN A 134 2.45 -20.57 5.76
CA ASN A 134 2.36 -20.84 4.33
C ASN A 134 2.81 -19.59 3.57
N HIS A 135 3.94 -19.70 2.87
CA HIS A 135 4.47 -18.59 2.10
C HIS A 135 3.89 -18.58 0.68
N GLU A 136 3.20 -17.50 0.33
CA GLU A 136 2.65 -17.29 -1.01
C GLU A 136 2.75 -15.80 -1.41
N LEU A 137 2.28 -15.42 -2.59
CA LEU A 137 2.19 -14.01 -2.96
C LEU A 137 0.77 -13.51 -2.72
N CYS A 138 0.64 -12.39 -2.01
CA CYS A 138 -0.64 -11.71 -1.93
C CYS A 138 -1.07 -11.22 -3.32
N LYS A 139 -2.36 -10.97 -3.50
CA LYS A 139 -2.93 -10.54 -4.78
C LYS A 139 -2.24 -9.29 -5.35
N ASN A 140 -1.84 -8.37 -4.48
CA ASN A 140 -1.17 -7.13 -4.87
C ASN A 140 0.23 -7.39 -5.44
N CYS A 141 1.07 -8.15 -4.71
CA CYS A 141 2.42 -8.50 -5.13
C CYS A 141 2.42 -9.43 -6.35
N SER A 142 1.47 -10.37 -6.41
CA SER A 142 1.27 -11.21 -7.60
C SER A 142 0.93 -10.37 -8.84
N ASN A 143 0.02 -9.39 -8.72
CA ASN A 143 -0.32 -8.47 -9.80
C ASN A 143 0.86 -7.59 -10.23
N LEU A 144 1.64 -7.09 -9.26
CA LEU A 144 2.84 -6.29 -9.52
C LEU A 144 3.89 -7.11 -10.28
N ARG A 145 4.26 -8.30 -9.77
CA ARG A 145 5.20 -9.20 -10.46
C ARG A 145 4.72 -9.62 -11.85
N GLY A 146 3.41 -9.82 -12.00
CA GLY A 146 2.80 -10.20 -13.28
C GLY A 146 2.77 -9.08 -14.32
N GLY A 147 2.86 -7.80 -13.92
CA GLY A 147 2.89 -6.62 -14.81
C GLY A 147 1.63 -6.34 -15.64
N THR A 148 0.68 -7.28 -15.70
CA THR A 148 -0.49 -7.22 -16.61
C THR A 148 -1.72 -6.55 -15.99
N TYR A 149 -1.79 -6.48 -14.67
CA TYR A 149 -2.94 -5.89 -13.98
C TYR A 149 -2.79 -4.38 -13.79
N PHE A 150 -3.75 -3.63 -14.31
CA PHE A 150 -3.82 -2.17 -14.15
C PHE A 150 -5.26 -1.67 -14.23
N LEU A 151 -5.54 -0.57 -13.54
CA LEU A 151 -6.85 0.09 -13.51
C LEU A 151 -6.89 1.36 -14.36
N SER A 152 -5.74 2.03 -14.54
CA SER A 152 -5.66 3.22 -15.37
C SER A 152 -4.38 3.29 -16.19
N ILE A 153 -4.41 4.10 -17.25
CA ILE A 153 -3.24 4.40 -18.09
C ILE A 153 -3.01 5.90 -18.07
N LEU A 154 -1.80 6.32 -17.72
CA LEU A 154 -1.36 7.70 -17.86
C LEU A 154 -0.38 7.80 -19.02
N GLN A 155 -0.76 8.52 -20.06
CA GLN A 155 0.00 8.69 -21.28
C GLN A 155 0.73 10.04 -21.21
N LEU A 156 2.05 10.00 -21.25
CA LEU A 156 2.90 11.19 -21.32
C LEU A 156 3.32 11.38 -22.78
N ARG A 157 3.12 12.59 -23.32
CA ARG A 157 3.44 12.90 -24.72
C ARG A 157 4.10 14.26 -24.87
N VAL A 158 5.00 14.34 -25.83
CA VAL A 158 5.60 15.57 -26.35
C VAL A 158 5.21 15.79 -27.81
N LYS A 159 5.58 16.94 -28.37
CA LYS A 159 5.28 17.27 -29.77
C LYS A 159 6.17 16.49 -30.74
N ASP A 160 7.47 16.43 -30.45
CA ASP A 160 8.51 15.90 -31.33
C ASP A 160 9.74 15.42 -30.53
N GLU A 161 10.76 14.94 -31.26
CA GLU A 161 11.94 14.27 -30.69
C GLU A 161 12.86 15.20 -29.90
N GLU A 162 12.83 16.51 -30.18
CA GLU A 162 13.63 17.52 -29.47
C GLU A 162 13.28 17.60 -27.98
N GLN A 163 12.09 17.11 -27.62
CA GLN A 163 11.57 17.12 -26.25
C GLN A 163 11.71 15.76 -25.54
N PHE A 164 12.41 14.77 -26.10
CA PHE A 164 12.55 13.46 -25.47
C PHE A 164 13.26 13.51 -24.12
N ASP A 165 14.19 14.45 -23.93
CA ASP A 165 14.85 14.61 -22.63
C ASP A 165 13.89 15.08 -21.54
N LEU A 166 12.85 15.84 -21.89
CA LEU A 166 11.76 16.17 -20.96
C LEU A 166 11.00 14.91 -20.52
N ILE A 167 10.74 13.97 -21.43
CA ILE A 167 10.07 12.71 -21.07
C ILE A 167 10.93 11.90 -20.09
N LYS A 168 12.23 11.79 -20.35
CA LYS A 168 13.17 11.09 -19.44
C LYS A 168 13.21 11.74 -18.06
N GLN A 169 13.32 13.07 -18.01
CA GLN A 169 13.30 13.81 -16.75
C GLN A 169 12.00 13.56 -15.97
N VAL A 170 10.85 13.72 -16.64
CA VAL A 170 9.54 13.50 -16.03
C VAL A 170 9.39 12.07 -15.52
N LEU A 171 9.85 11.07 -16.28
CA LEU A 171 9.79 9.68 -15.88
C LEU A 171 10.59 9.40 -14.60
N ASN A 172 11.81 9.96 -14.49
CA ASN A 172 12.60 9.85 -13.27
C ASN A 172 11.87 10.45 -12.06
N GLU A 173 11.33 11.67 -12.21
CA GLU A 173 10.56 12.32 -11.14
C GLU A 173 9.28 11.56 -10.77
N VAL A 174 8.63 10.93 -11.76
CA VAL A 174 7.46 10.07 -11.54
C VAL A 174 7.86 8.80 -10.79
N ASN A 175 8.93 8.12 -11.19
CA ASN A 175 9.39 6.90 -10.51
C ASN A 175 9.70 7.16 -9.04
N GLU A 176 10.47 8.21 -8.73
CA GLU A 176 10.75 8.62 -7.34
C GLU A 176 9.47 8.95 -6.56
N PHE A 177 8.49 9.59 -7.22
CA PHE A 177 7.21 9.88 -6.59
C PHE A 177 6.43 8.60 -6.28
N VAL A 178 6.43 7.64 -7.21
CA VAL A 178 5.73 6.37 -7.04
C VAL A 178 6.40 5.52 -5.96
N GLU A 179 7.72 5.43 -5.91
CA GLU A 179 8.46 4.70 -4.88
C GLU A 179 8.09 5.19 -3.46
N ARG A 180 8.17 6.50 -3.22
CA ARG A 180 7.75 7.10 -1.93
C ARG A 180 6.26 6.90 -1.61
N THR A 181 5.42 6.74 -2.63
CA THR A 181 3.99 6.48 -2.45
C THR A 181 3.76 5.01 -2.12
N PHE A 182 4.50 4.11 -2.77
CA PHE A 182 4.45 2.67 -2.56
C PHE A 182 4.86 2.28 -1.15
N GLU A 183 5.91 2.91 -0.59
CA GLU A 183 6.34 2.72 0.82
C GLU A 183 5.22 3.01 1.84
N LYS A 184 4.24 3.85 1.48
CA LYS A 184 3.13 4.24 2.36
C LYS A 184 1.85 3.44 2.10
N ASP A 185 1.68 2.98 0.87
CA ASP A 185 0.55 2.17 0.43
C ASP A 185 1.03 1.29 -0.73
N HIS A 186 1.34 0.02 -0.43
CA HIS A 186 1.88 -0.92 -1.40
C HIS A 186 0.95 -1.18 -2.59
N LYS A 187 -0.31 -0.70 -2.56
CA LYS A 187 -1.21 -0.77 -3.72
C LYS A 187 -0.83 0.22 -4.82
N GLN A 188 0.02 1.21 -4.53
CA GLN A 188 0.34 2.31 -5.43
C GLN A 188 1.63 2.03 -6.21
N TYR A 189 1.52 1.36 -7.34
CA TYR A 189 2.65 1.05 -8.22
C TYR A 189 2.35 1.25 -9.71
N ILE A 190 3.40 1.40 -10.51
CA ILE A 190 3.36 1.29 -11.98
C ILE A 190 3.56 -0.18 -12.33
N SER A 191 2.59 -0.80 -13.00
CA SER A 191 2.66 -2.22 -13.37
C SER A 191 3.49 -2.45 -14.63
N ASN A 192 3.49 -1.49 -15.55
CA ASN A 192 4.22 -1.58 -16.81
C ASN A 192 4.48 -0.18 -17.38
N LEU A 193 5.56 -0.08 -18.16
CA LEU A 193 5.91 1.08 -18.97
C LEU A 193 6.00 0.64 -20.43
N GLU A 194 5.36 1.39 -21.32
CA GLU A 194 5.39 1.10 -22.76
C GLU A 194 5.83 2.35 -23.53
N ASP A 195 6.97 2.26 -24.20
CA ASP A 195 7.47 3.34 -25.04
C ASP A 195 6.59 3.56 -26.26
N GLN A 196 6.42 4.82 -26.63
CA GLN A 196 5.59 5.27 -27.74
C GLN A 196 6.39 6.27 -28.57
N LYS A 197 6.04 6.43 -29.85
CA LYS A 197 6.80 7.28 -30.79
C LYS A 197 7.17 8.66 -30.24
N TYR A 198 6.25 9.31 -29.50
CA TYR A 198 6.47 10.64 -28.93
C TYR A 198 6.18 10.70 -27.42
N GLY A 199 6.52 9.64 -26.68
CA GLY A 199 6.40 9.59 -25.23
C GLY A 199 6.26 8.18 -24.68
N VAL A 200 5.49 8.02 -23.60
CA VAL A 200 5.43 6.77 -22.83
C VAL A 200 4.03 6.57 -22.23
N ASP A 201 3.60 5.32 -22.13
CA ASP A 201 2.38 4.92 -21.44
C ASP A 201 2.72 4.24 -20.11
N LEU A 202 2.17 4.78 -19.03
CA LEU A 202 2.31 4.24 -17.68
C LEU A 202 1.03 3.49 -17.31
N TYR A 203 1.16 2.19 -17.07
CA TYR A 203 0.07 1.34 -16.61
C TYR A 203 0.04 1.36 -15.09
N LEU A 204 -1.05 1.86 -14.52
CA LEU A 204 -1.15 2.17 -13.09
C LEU A 204 -2.10 1.19 -12.39
N SER A 205 -1.61 0.65 -11.27
CA SER A 205 -2.34 -0.24 -10.36
C SER A 205 -3.69 0.30 -9.88
N THR A 206 -3.78 1.63 -9.66
CA THR A 206 -4.97 2.29 -9.10
C THR A 206 -5.38 3.53 -9.90
N ASN A 207 -6.59 4.04 -9.65
CA ASN A 207 -7.04 5.33 -10.22
C ASN A 207 -6.55 6.51 -9.37
N GLU A 208 -6.34 6.27 -8.08
CA GLU A 208 -5.81 7.17 -7.09
C GLU A 208 -4.39 7.62 -7.49
N LEU A 209 -3.52 6.66 -7.84
CA LEU A 209 -2.16 6.93 -8.31
C LEU A 209 -2.15 7.86 -9.53
N MET A 210 -3.04 7.62 -10.51
CA MET A 210 -3.17 8.50 -11.68
C MET A 210 -3.49 9.94 -11.28
N ASN A 211 -4.39 10.13 -10.30
CA ASN A 211 -4.74 11.46 -9.82
C ASN A 211 -3.59 12.12 -9.03
N TYR A 212 -2.86 11.34 -8.23
CA TYR A 212 -1.66 11.81 -7.53
C TYR A 212 -0.60 12.29 -8.52
N LEU A 213 -0.28 11.49 -9.54
CA LEU A 213 0.67 11.84 -10.60
C LEU A 213 0.22 13.07 -11.39
N ILE A 214 -1.05 13.15 -11.80
CA ILE A 214 -1.56 14.33 -12.51
C ILE A 214 -1.42 15.59 -11.64
N LYS A 215 -1.72 15.51 -10.34
CA LYS A 215 -1.59 16.65 -9.42
C LYS A 215 -0.11 17.05 -9.25
N PHE A 216 0.76 16.05 -9.05
CA PHE A 216 2.20 16.22 -8.92
C PHE A 216 2.80 16.91 -10.16
N LEU A 217 2.52 16.38 -11.34
CA LEU A 217 3.03 16.94 -12.60
C LEU A 217 2.48 18.35 -12.84
N LYS A 218 1.21 18.60 -12.53
CA LYS A 218 0.58 19.91 -12.75
C LYS A 218 1.20 21.02 -11.90
N ALA A 219 1.84 20.68 -10.78
CA ALA A 219 2.56 21.64 -9.95
C ALA A 219 3.91 22.06 -10.56
N LYS A 220 4.46 21.26 -11.48
CA LYS A 220 5.81 21.44 -12.03
C LYS A 220 5.83 21.81 -13.51
N TYR A 221 4.83 21.36 -14.27
CA TYR A 221 4.83 21.44 -15.73
C TYR A 221 3.54 22.04 -16.28
N ASN A 222 3.69 22.66 -17.45
CA ASN A 222 2.57 23.14 -18.26
C ASN A 222 2.21 22.09 -19.31
N PHE A 223 0.99 21.55 -19.23
CA PHE A 223 0.52 20.54 -20.17
C PHE A 223 -0.98 20.58 -20.40
N LEU A 224 -1.39 20.06 -21.55
CA LEU A 224 -2.79 19.78 -21.86
C LEU A 224 -3.16 18.40 -21.32
N LEU A 225 -4.24 18.33 -20.53
CA LEU A 225 -4.77 17.09 -19.97
C LEU A 225 -6.08 16.70 -20.67
N LYS A 226 -6.15 15.50 -21.25
CA LYS A 226 -7.40 14.87 -21.68
C LYS A 226 -7.69 13.65 -20.81
N ARG A 227 -8.94 13.40 -20.49
CA ARG A 227 -9.38 12.22 -19.73
C ARG A 227 -10.45 11.48 -20.50
N SER A 228 -10.38 10.15 -20.50
CA SER A 228 -11.42 9.28 -21.02
C SER A 228 -11.56 8.05 -20.14
N LYS A 229 -12.66 7.31 -20.31
CA LYS A 229 -12.92 6.05 -19.61
C LYS A 229 -13.57 5.05 -20.55
N LYS A 230 -13.20 3.77 -20.42
CA LYS A 230 -13.79 2.66 -21.17
C LYS A 230 -14.44 1.69 -20.19
N LEU A 231 -15.67 1.25 -20.47
CA LEU A 231 -16.31 0.16 -19.73
C LEU A 231 -15.57 -1.14 -20.07
N VAL A 232 -15.05 -1.84 -19.05
CA VAL A 232 -14.30 -3.09 -19.21
C VAL A 232 -15.03 -4.31 -18.64
N GLY A 233 -16.09 -4.10 -17.87
CA GLY A 233 -16.91 -5.18 -17.35
C GLY A 233 -17.96 -4.67 -16.38
N ARG A 234 -18.65 -5.62 -15.74
CA ARG A 234 -19.63 -5.36 -14.68
C ARG A 234 -19.38 -6.35 -13.56
N ASP A 235 -19.27 -5.83 -12.34
CA ASP A 235 -19.17 -6.64 -11.12
C ASP A 235 -20.47 -7.44 -10.99
N SER A 236 -20.36 -8.76 -11.14
CA SER A 236 -21.50 -9.68 -11.12
C SER A 236 -22.15 -9.81 -9.74
N GLN A 237 -21.42 -9.49 -8.67
CA GLN A 237 -21.93 -9.58 -7.30
C GLN A 237 -22.60 -8.27 -6.86
N ARG A 238 -22.04 -7.12 -7.27
CA ARG A 238 -22.52 -5.79 -6.84
C ARG A 238 -23.27 -5.02 -7.92
N GLY A 239 -23.35 -5.54 -9.14
CA GLY A 239 -24.00 -4.91 -10.29
C GLY A 239 -23.32 -3.63 -10.79
N LYS A 240 -22.12 -3.29 -10.29
CA LYS A 240 -21.40 -2.04 -10.58
C LYS A 240 -20.56 -2.15 -11.86
N ASN A 241 -20.60 -1.12 -12.69
CA ASN A 241 -19.77 -1.04 -13.89
C ASN A 241 -18.29 -0.84 -13.53
N LEU A 242 -17.42 -1.64 -14.14
CA LEU A 242 -15.97 -1.53 -14.02
C LEU A 242 -15.44 -0.71 -15.20
N TYR A 243 -14.74 0.37 -14.90
CA TYR A 243 -14.16 1.27 -15.90
C TYR A 243 -12.64 1.27 -15.83
N ARG A 244 -12.01 1.33 -17.00
CA ARG A 244 -10.58 1.61 -17.16
C ARG A 244 -10.41 3.05 -17.59
N PHE A 245 -9.68 3.81 -16.79
CA PHE A 245 -9.46 5.24 -17.05
C PHE A 245 -8.20 5.46 -17.89
N LYS A 246 -8.23 6.49 -18.74
CA LYS A 246 -7.06 6.96 -19.48
C LYS A 246 -6.89 8.46 -19.27
N GLY A 247 -5.69 8.87 -18.87
CA GLY A 247 -5.25 10.26 -18.85
C GLY A 247 -4.20 10.48 -19.92
N LEU A 248 -4.34 11.51 -20.74
CA LEU A 248 -3.34 11.93 -21.70
C LEU A 248 -2.81 13.31 -21.30
N ILE A 249 -1.52 13.35 -20.97
CA ILE A 249 -0.74 14.57 -20.72
C ILE A 249 0.07 14.85 -21.98
N LYS A 250 -0.17 16.02 -22.60
CA LYS A 250 0.67 16.57 -23.66
C LYS A 250 1.44 17.77 -23.13
N PHE A 251 2.75 17.61 -22.93
CA PHE A 251 3.61 18.69 -22.45
C PHE A 251 3.68 19.81 -23.47
N LEU A 252 3.54 21.05 -22.99
CA LEU A 252 3.57 22.23 -23.84
C LEU A 252 4.97 22.35 -24.49
N PRO A 253 5.07 22.61 -25.81
CA PRO A 253 6.36 22.67 -26.50
C PRO A 253 7.07 24.03 -26.35
N VAL A 254 6.56 24.90 -25.48
CA VAL A 254 7.10 26.24 -25.25
C VAL A 254 7.24 26.52 -23.76
N ASN A 255 8.27 27.31 -23.42
CA ASN A 255 8.62 27.82 -22.11
C ASN A 255 8.59 29.35 -22.11
N ASN A 256 8.53 29.96 -20.92
CA ASN A 256 8.67 31.41 -20.80
C ASN A 256 10.04 31.85 -21.36
N GLY A 257 10.05 32.91 -22.16
CA GLY A 257 11.24 33.43 -22.82
C GLY A 257 11.53 32.85 -24.21
N ASP A 258 10.87 31.77 -24.61
CA ASP A 258 11.04 31.21 -25.96
C ASP A 258 10.60 32.22 -27.04
N ILE A 259 11.28 32.22 -28.19
CA ILE A 259 10.85 32.96 -29.38
C ILE A 259 10.22 31.98 -30.37
N ILE A 260 9.01 32.28 -30.83
CA ILE A 260 8.27 31.47 -31.79
C ILE A 260 7.86 32.29 -33.00
N THR A 261 7.81 31.67 -34.17
CA THR A 261 7.30 32.31 -35.39
C THR A 261 5.88 31.81 -35.68
N ILE A 262 4.95 32.75 -35.86
CA ILE A 262 3.54 32.53 -36.24
C ILE A 262 3.25 33.43 -37.43
N GLU A 263 2.81 32.88 -38.56
CA GLU A 263 2.45 33.66 -39.77
C GLU A 263 3.55 34.67 -40.16
N ASP A 264 4.81 34.21 -40.19
CA ASP A 264 6.02 35.00 -40.51
C ASP A 264 6.35 36.15 -39.52
N GLN A 265 5.63 36.26 -38.41
CA GLN A 265 5.91 37.20 -37.34
C GLN A 265 6.50 36.49 -36.11
N ASN A 266 7.54 37.07 -35.51
CA ASN A 266 8.14 36.55 -34.28
C ASN A 266 7.36 37.04 -33.05
N PHE A 267 7.20 36.15 -32.09
CA PHE A 267 6.60 36.43 -30.79
C PHE A 267 7.47 35.82 -29.69
N SER A 268 7.69 36.57 -28.61
CA SER A 268 8.24 36.03 -27.37
C SER A 268 7.14 35.48 -26.47
N VAL A 269 7.43 34.38 -25.78
CA VAL A 269 6.54 33.79 -24.77
C VAL A 269 6.70 34.55 -23.46
N GLU A 270 5.83 35.53 -23.25
CA GLU A 270 5.88 36.43 -22.09
C GLU A 270 5.43 35.70 -20.81
N ASN A 271 4.36 34.92 -20.89
CA ASN A 271 3.82 34.23 -19.72
C ASN A 271 2.98 33.01 -20.09
N ILE A 272 3.19 31.89 -19.40
CA ILE A 272 2.35 30.70 -19.47
C ILE A 272 1.48 30.63 -18.22
N THR A 273 0.18 30.81 -18.43
CA THR A 273 -0.85 30.63 -17.40
C THR A 273 -1.49 29.26 -17.54
N LYS A 274 -2.26 28.84 -16.52
CA LYS A 274 -2.87 27.50 -16.40
C LYS A 274 -3.43 26.87 -17.69
N ASN A 275 -4.04 27.66 -18.57
CA ASN A 275 -4.65 27.18 -19.82
C ASN A 275 -4.28 28.00 -21.07
N LYS A 276 -3.44 29.04 -20.94
CA LYS A 276 -3.19 30.01 -22.01
C LYS A 276 -1.73 30.45 -22.00
N VAL A 277 -1.20 30.68 -23.18
CA VAL A 277 0.12 31.27 -23.40
C VAL A 277 -0.08 32.69 -23.90
N VAL A 278 0.58 33.64 -23.25
CA VAL A 278 0.63 35.05 -23.64
C VAL A 278 1.90 35.27 -24.45
N LEU A 279 1.72 35.81 -25.64
CA LEU A 279 2.74 36.06 -26.63
C LEU A 279 2.84 37.55 -26.90
N ARG A 280 4.05 38.04 -27.15
CA ARG A 280 4.34 39.44 -27.44
C ARG A 280 5.20 39.57 -28.68
N SER A 281 4.73 40.33 -29.68
CA SER A 281 5.57 40.67 -30.84
C SER A 281 6.52 41.82 -30.53
N ASP A 282 7.52 42.03 -31.38
CA ASP A 282 8.42 43.20 -31.32
C ASP A 282 7.68 44.55 -31.37
N ASN A 283 6.56 44.61 -32.11
CA ASN A 283 5.68 45.79 -32.19
C ASN A 283 4.71 45.93 -30.99
N ASN A 284 4.97 45.21 -29.89
CA ASN A 284 4.19 45.19 -28.65
C ASN A 284 2.75 44.61 -28.75
N THR A 285 2.38 44.01 -29.89
CA THR A 285 1.11 43.30 -30.08
C THR A 285 1.02 42.09 -29.17
N LYS A 286 -0.08 42.00 -28.40
CA LYS A 286 -0.36 40.88 -27.50
C LYS A 286 -1.23 39.85 -28.20
N LEU A 287 -0.78 38.61 -28.22
CA LEU A 287 -1.55 37.47 -28.71
C LEU A 287 -1.73 36.46 -27.57
N ILE A 288 -2.93 35.89 -27.44
CA ILE A 288 -3.23 34.90 -26.40
C ILE A 288 -3.75 33.64 -27.08
N LYS A 289 -3.05 32.52 -26.89
CA LYS A 289 -3.40 31.23 -27.49
C LYS A 289 -3.60 30.17 -26.40
N GLY A 290 -4.59 29.30 -26.59
CA GLY A 290 -4.77 28.13 -25.73
C GLY A 290 -3.73 27.05 -26.03
N TYR A 291 -3.50 26.13 -25.09
CA TYR A 291 -2.46 25.09 -25.25
C TYR A 291 -2.62 24.25 -26.53
N SER A 292 -3.85 23.96 -26.96
CA SER A 292 -4.11 23.17 -28.18
C SER A 292 -3.50 23.79 -29.44
N TYR A 293 -3.36 25.11 -29.49
CA TYR A 293 -2.76 25.83 -30.63
C TYR A 293 -1.32 25.35 -30.90
N PHE A 294 -0.55 25.10 -29.84
CA PHE A 294 0.87 24.77 -29.93
C PHE A 294 1.16 23.36 -30.44
N PHE A 295 0.13 22.53 -30.59
CA PHE A 295 0.25 21.15 -31.09
C PHE A 295 -0.28 20.97 -32.52
N ASN A 296 -1.02 21.94 -33.06
CA ASN A 296 -1.71 21.81 -34.35
C ASN A 296 -1.07 22.62 -35.49
N GLU A 297 -0.37 23.71 -35.17
CA GLU A 297 0.20 24.61 -36.18
C GLU A 297 1.71 24.40 -36.36
N LYS A 298 2.21 24.77 -37.55
CA LYS A 298 3.64 24.84 -37.87
C LYS A 298 4.28 26.01 -37.12
N ILE A 299 4.38 25.88 -35.80
CA ILE A 299 5.15 26.80 -34.96
C ILE A 299 6.61 26.34 -35.01
N ILE A 300 7.48 27.22 -35.50
CA ILE A 300 8.93 27.03 -35.46
C ILE A 300 9.43 27.72 -34.20
N LYS A 301 10.05 26.96 -33.30
CA LYS A 301 10.71 27.48 -32.12
C LYS A 301 12.13 27.89 -32.52
N LYS A 302 12.51 29.13 -32.23
CA LYS A 302 13.89 29.60 -32.34
C LYS A 302 14.46 29.65 -30.94
N ASN A 303 15.43 28.79 -30.64
CA ASN A 303 16.18 28.94 -29.40
C ASN A 303 17.07 30.19 -29.51
N PRO A 304 17.14 31.01 -28.45
CA PRO A 304 17.98 32.20 -28.42
C PRO A 304 19.46 31.90 -28.57
#